data_AF-A0A9D7XRJ6-F1
#
_entry.id   AF-A0A9D7XRJ6-F1
#
_cell.length_a   1.000
_cell.length_b   1.000
_cell.length_c   1.000
_cell.angle_alpha   90.00
_cell.angle_beta   90.00
_cell.angle_gamma   90.00
#
_symmetry.space_group_name_H-M   'P 1'
#
loop_
_entity.id
_entity.type
_entity.pdbx_description
1 polymer ?
#
loop_
_entity_poly.entity_id
_entity_poly.type
_entity_poly.pdbx_seq_one_letter_code
_entity_poly.pdbx_strand_id
1 'polypeptide(L)'
;MGEPEDIQHRIYASDIFNILDGCTGSADDPKVAFRPGPNRPDTITSYGTTYLDPNTGMVTLLGGQPTSAGTFLPLGSEKPNHFTGGLGSRKIEQFHLTNIETGEGNWTLDPDFMGTNPQDDRTMQYAIILPTRQILIINGGNYDFYGGVLFPILLTPRFDAKGKFLKYDKERMATAVEPRLYHNTAILLADGRIWISGGNAGRATVRTEPIPVMDSTLNRQPLPNPDLVDLDVFFYTDGAMAKQEKGSNVTPVENWTAEFFYPPYMFIDGDRQPAINGLKAKEEKGVSFSEVIGNKTYYLLHSNHEYEIELSGLPRDPFTKEQSLVLLKMPSVTHGGQWGQHFIKLNILTAKGTTLRFQTPDAKEELIAPGFYMMYYVDKKGKPSKAQMVRFDDQAVKL
;
A
#
# COMPACT_ATOMS: atom_id res chain seq x y z
N MET A 1 -11.25 -8.42 -40.32
CA MET A 1 -11.95 -8.38 -39.02
C MET A 1 -11.12 -9.24 -38.09
N GLY A 2 -10.18 -8.62 -37.38
CA GLY A 2 -9.33 -9.28 -36.39
C GLY A 2 -9.82 -8.87 -35.01
N GLU A 3 -10.00 -9.85 -34.13
CA GLU A 3 -10.54 -9.66 -32.79
C GLU A 3 -9.60 -8.84 -31.90
N PRO A 4 -10.16 -8.08 -30.92
CA PRO A 4 -9.41 -7.28 -29.97
C PRO A 4 -9.00 -8.15 -28.77
N GLU A 5 -7.92 -8.93 -28.90
CA GLU A 5 -7.21 -9.50 -27.75
C GLU A 5 -6.02 -8.59 -27.35
N ASP A 6 -5.65 -8.63 -26.07
CA ASP A 6 -4.45 -8.02 -25.45
C ASP A 6 -4.47 -6.59 -24.85
N ILE A 7 -5.61 -5.89 -24.77
CA ILE A 7 -5.65 -4.62 -24.01
C ILE A 7 -5.89 -4.84 -22.50
N GLN A 8 -6.56 -5.92 -22.08
CA GLN A 8 -6.90 -6.13 -20.66
C GLN A 8 -5.74 -6.60 -19.77
N HIS A 9 -4.64 -7.11 -20.32
CA HIS A 9 -3.50 -7.60 -19.52
C HIS A 9 -2.29 -6.66 -19.45
N ARG A 10 -2.32 -5.52 -20.14
CA ARG A 10 -1.22 -4.54 -20.10
C ARG A 10 -1.39 -3.41 -19.08
N ILE A 11 -2.57 -3.29 -18.47
CA ILE A 11 -2.82 -2.31 -17.41
C ILE A 11 -2.51 -2.94 -16.05
N TYR A 12 -1.27 -3.36 -15.86
CA TYR A 12 -0.76 -3.76 -14.54
C TYR A 12 0.47 -2.93 -14.21
N ALA A 13 0.23 -1.80 -13.53
CA ALA A 13 1.17 -1.02 -12.71
C ALA A 13 2.49 -0.52 -13.34
N SER A 14 2.76 -0.72 -14.63
CA SER A 14 4.12 -0.53 -15.17
C SER A 14 4.39 0.78 -15.88
N ASP A 15 3.37 1.47 -16.37
CA ASP A 15 3.55 2.64 -17.23
C ASP A 15 3.12 3.89 -16.47
N ILE A 16 4.10 4.76 -16.13
CA ILE A 16 3.78 6.12 -15.70
C ILE A 16 3.23 6.84 -16.94
N PHE A 17 1.93 7.08 -16.94
CA PHE A 17 1.29 7.95 -17.90
C PHE A 17 1.16 9.35 -17.31
N ASN A 18 1.75 10.34 -17.98
CA ASN A 18 1.61 11.74 -17.63
C ASN A 18 0.31 12.28 -18.24
N ILE A 19 -0.51 12.98 -17.46
CA ILE A 19 -1.67 13.72 -17.98
C ILE A 19 -1.17 15.05 -18.54
N LEU A 20 -1.46 15.32 -19.80
CA LEU A 20 -0.82 16.41 -20.54
C LEU A 20 -1.30 17.82 -20.24
N ASP A 21 -2.59 17.99 -20.02
CA ASP A 21 -3.23 19.31 -20.03
C ASP A 21 -4.23 19.47 -18.87
N GLY A 22 -4.04 18.67 -17.81
CA GLY A 22 -5.11 18.41 -16.85
C GLY A 22 -6.30 17.68 -17.49
N CYS A 23 -7.27 17.27 -16.66
CA CYS A 23 -8.56 16.87 -17.17
C CYS A 23 -9.26 18.13 -17.69
N THR A 24 -9.37 18.28 -19.01
CA THR A 24 -10.21 19.33 -19.61
C THR A 24 -11.59 18.75 -19.93
N GLY A 25 -12.57 19.58 -20.28
CA GLY A 25 -13.93 19.11 -20.59
C GLY A 25 -14.91 19.15 -19.42
N SER A 26 -16.10 18.59 -19.61
CA SER A 26 -17.17 18.56 -18.58
C SER A 26 -17.24 17.18 -17.92
N ALA A 27 -18.07 17.04 -16.89
CA ALA A 27 -18.36 15.73 -16.31
C ALA A 27 -18.96 14.74 -17.34
N ASP A 28 -19.66 15.26 -18.36
CA ASP A 28 -20.30 14.47 -19.42
C ASP A 28 -19.38 14.23 -20.64
N ASP A 29 -18.30 15.01 -20.79
CA ASP A 29 -17.30 14.88 -21.86
C ASP A 29 -15.88 15.18 -21.30
N PRO A 30 -15.33 14.28 -20.46
CA PRO A 30 -13.99 14.47 -19.91
C PRO A 30 -12.95 14.22 -20.99
N LYS A 31 -12.07 15.21 -21.20
CA LYS A 31 -10.92 15.15 -22.10
C LYS A 31 -9.67 14.91 -21.29
N VAL A 32 -9.14 13.70 -21.41
CA VAL A 32 -7.88 13.28 -20.80
C VAL A 32 -6.95 12.79 -21.91
N ALA A 33 -5.70 13.28 -21.89
CA ALA A 33 -4.65 12.83 -22.79
C ALA A 33 -3.45 12.35 -21.98
N PHE A 34 -2.90 11.20 -22.37
CA PHE A 34 -1.75 10.59 -21.72
C PHE A 34 -0.51 10.67 -22.62
N ARG A 35 0.68 10.93 -22.05
CA ARG A 35 1.97 10.63 -22.70
C ARG A 35 2.73 9.55 -21.94
N PRO A 36 3.50 8.71 -22.66
CA PRO A 36 4.49 7.86 -22.02
C PRO A 36 5.47 8.71 -21.21
N GLY A 37 5.71 8.33 -19.96
CA GLY A 37 6.81 8.86 -19.18
C GLY A 37 8.17 8.37 -19.69
N PRO A 38 9.28 8.81 -19.06
CA PRO A 38 10.61 8.32 -19.35
C PRO A 38 10.69 6.79 -19.23
N ASN A 39 11.52 6.17 -20.10
CA ASN A 39 11.74 4.73 -20.07
C ASN A 39 12.15 4.27 -18.67
N ARG A 40 11.50 3.21 -18.20
CA ARG A 40 11.87 2.55 -16.95
C ARG A 40 13.18 1.77 -17.10
N PRO A 41 13.93 1.61 -15.99
CA PRO A 41 15.16 0.83 -15.98
C PRO A 41 14.89 -0.67 -16.10
N ASP A 42 13.69 -1.12 -15.72
CA ASP A 42 13.23 -2.49 -15.89
C ASP A 42 11.85 -2.50 -16.57
N THR A 43 11.61 -3.55 -17.36
CA THR A 43 10.48 -3.62 -18.29
C THR A 43 9.22 -4.21 -17.68
N ILE A 44 9.30 -4.93 -16.55
CA ILE A 44 8.14 -5.62 -15.97
C ILE A 44 8.23 -5.67 -14.42
N THR A 45 7.14 -5.30 -13.75
CA THR A 45 6.85 -5.59 -12.34
C THR A 45 5.34 -5.77 -12.20
N SER A 46 4.83 -6.99 -12.39
CA SER A 46 3.44 -7.31 -12.01
C SER A 46 3.39 -7.72 -10.54
N TYR A 47 2.24 -7.52 -9.89
CA TYR A 47 2.00 -7.91 -8.49
C TYR A 47 3.01 -7.34 -7.47
N GLY A 48 3.60 -6.17 -7.75
CA GLY A 48 4.28 -5.34 -6.77
C GLY A 48 3.36 -4.26 -6.19
N THR A 49 3.86 -3.46 -5.25
CA THR A 49 3.11 -2.31 -4.73
C THR A 49 3.72 -1.00 -5.21
N THR A 50 2.88 -0.14 -5.76
CA THR A 50 3.23 1.25 -6.09
C THR A 50 2.65 2.20 -5.05
N TYR A 51 3.44 3.16 -4.58
CA TYR A 51 2.99 4.20 -3.66
C TYR A 51 3.80 5.49 -3.81
N LEU A 52 3.20 6.64 -3.45
CA LEU A 52 3.95 7.89 -3.28
C LEU A 52 4.65 7.85 -1.92
N ASP A 53 5.99 7.80 -1.93
CA ASP A 53 6.76 7.64 -0.69
C ASP A 53 6.75 8.95 0.11
N PRO A 54 6.20 8.96 1.34
CA PRO A 54 6.07 10.17 2.15
C PRO A 54 7.41 10.70 2.68
N ASN A 55 8.48 9.95 2.54
CA ASN A 55 9.81 10.27 3.04
C ASN A 55 10.72 10.82 1.95
N THR A 56 10.51 10.42 0.69
CA THR A 56 11.30 10.91 -0.47
C THR A 56 10.53 11.82 -1.41
N GLY A 57 9.19 11.78 -1.40
CA GLY A 57 8.34 12.46 -2.39
C GLY A 57 8.34 11.77 -3.77
N MET A 58 8.93 10.58 -3.89
CA MET A 58 9.06 9.87 -5.16
C MET A 58 7.97 8.80 -5.31
N VAL A 59 7.50 8.58 -6.54
CA VAL A 59 6.66 7.43 -6.85
C VAL A 59 7.52 6.18 -6.77
N THR A 60 7.17 5.26 -5.88
CA THR A 60 7.98 4.10 -5.54
C THR A 60 7.27 2.82 -5.97
N LEU A 61 7.98 1.93 -6.65
CA LEU A 61 7.57 0.59 -7.01
C LEU A 61 8.44 -0.38 -6.23
N LEU A 62 7.82 -1.22 -5.40
CA LEU A 62 8.53 -2.17 -4.56
C LEU A 62 8.18 -3.60 -4.96
N GLY A 63 9.22 -4.41 -5.17
CA GLY A 63 9.13 -5.84 -5.50
C GLY A 63 8.27 -6.15 -6.72
N GLY A 64 7.51 -7.25 -6.65
CA GLY A 64 6.76 -7.77 -7.79
C GLY A 64 7.62 -8.72 -8.63
N GLN A 65 7.09 -9.21 -9.75
CA GLN A 65 7.78 -10.20 -10.57
C GLN A 65 8.27 -9.63 -11.92
N PRO A 66 9.52 -9.95 -12.36
CA PRO A 66 10.12 -9.43 -13.60
C PRO A 66 9.60 -10.05 -14.89
N THR A 67 8.80 -11.12 -14.84
CA THR A 67 8.25 -11.77 -16.04
C THR A 67 6.89 -12.38 -15.75
N SER A 68 5.91 -12.14 -16.62
CA SER A 68 5.16 -13.22 -17.28
C SER A 68 4.21 -12.65 -18.34
N ALA A 69 4.00 -13.42 -19.41
CA ALA A 69 2.86 -13.29 -20.32
C ALA A 69 1.55 -13.80 -19.65
N GLY A 70 1.41 -13.62 -18.34
CA GLY A 70 0.38 -14.24 -17.51
C GLY A 70 0.91 -15.37 -16.62
N THR A 71 0.26 -15.51 -15.47
CA THR A 71 0.48 -16.50 -14.41
C THR A 71 0.34 -17.97 -14.87
N PHE A 72 -0.48 -18.22 -15.89
CA PHE A 72 -0.68 -19.51 -16.54
C PHE A 72 -0.57 -19.30 -18.05
N LEU A 73 -0.15 -20.34 -18.79
CA LEU A 73 -0.51 -20.39 -20.20
C LEU A 73 -2.05 -20.40 -20.32
N PRO A 74 -2.66 -19.78 -21.36
CA PRO A 74 -4.11 -19.74 -21.54
C PRO A 74 -4.75 -21.13 -21.39
N LEU A 75 -6.01 -21.19 -20.94
CA LEU A 75 -6.77 -22.43 -20.73
C LEU A 75 -6.83 -23.34 -21.99
N GLY A 76 -6.58 -22.80 -23.18
CA GLY A 76 -6.47 -23.54 -24.45
C GLY A 76 -5.04 -23.87 -24.91
N SER A 77 -4.02 -23.65 -24.07
CA SER A 77 -2.63 -24.00 -24.41
C SER A 77 -2.40 -25.51 -24.36
N GLU A 78 -1.40 -26.00 -25.10
CA GLU A 78 -1.03 -27.43 -25.07
C GLU A 78 -0.59 -27.93 -23.68
N LYS A 79 -0.23 -27.02 -22.76
CA LYS A 79 0.25 -27.32 -21.41
C LYS A 79 -0.32 -26.32 -20.39
N PRO A 80 -1.61 -26.38 -20.02
CA PRO A 80 -2.23 -25.44 -19.08
C PRO A 80 -1.65 -25.51 -17.66
N ASN A 81 -0.87 -26.55 -17.36
CA ASN A 81 -0.15 -26.73 -16.10
C ASN A 81 1.28 -26.13 -16.14
N HIS A 82 1.66 -25.45 -17.23
CA HIS A 82 2.98 -24.82 -17.37
C HIS A 82 3.02 -23.52 -16.58
N PHE A 83 3.93 -23.48 -15.60
CA PHE A 83 4.24 -22.26 -14.85
C PHE A 83 5.16 -21.36 -15.68
N THR A 84 4.64 -20.22 -16.12
CA THR A 84 5.38 -19.12 -16.77
C THR A 84 5.82 -18.03 -15.79
N GLY A 85 5.37 -18.11 -14.53
CA GLY A 85 5.74 -17.19 -13.46
C GLY A 85 7.23 -17.22 -13.11
N GLY A 86 7.72 -16.15 -12.51
CA GLY A 86 9.13 -15.94 -12.19
C GLY A 86 9.41 -15.83 -10.69
N LEU A 87 10.70 -15.79 -10.34
CA LEU A 87 11.16 -15.31 -9.04
C LEU A 87 10.62 -13.88 -8.83
N GLY A 88 10.20 -13.57 -7.61
CA GLY A 88 9.86 -12.20 -7.22
C GLY A 88 11.09 -11.30 -7.32
N SER A 89 10.95 -10.07 -6.84
CA SER A 89 12.03 -9.11 -6.86
C SER A 89 12.22 -8.47 -5.50
N ARG A 90 13.48 -8.32 -5.10
CA ARG A 90 13.90 -7.57 -3.91
C ARG A 90 14.15 -6.09 -4.19
N LYS A 91 13.96 -5.66 -5.44
CA LYS A 91 14.28 -4.31 -5.89
C LYS A 91 13.31 -3.25 -5.39
N ILE A 92 13.77 -2.02 -5.46
CA ILE A 92 12.94 -0.81 -5.43
C ILE A 92 13.26 0.03 -6.65
N GLU A 93 12.23 0.48 -7.36
CA GLU A 93 12.35 1.48 -8.41
C GLU A 93 11.67 2.75 -7.93
N GLN A 94 12.29 3.91 -8.14
CA GLN A 94 11.71 5.18 -7.77
C GLN A 94 11.74 6.15 -8.94
N PHE A 95 10.61 6.79 -9.19
CA PHE A 95 10.51 7.87 -10.16
C PHE A 95 10.51 9.21 -9.43
N HIS A 96 11.53 10.01 -9.73
CA HIS A 96 11.65 11.38 -9.28
C HIS A 96 11.06 12.30 -10.34
N LEU A 97 9.90 12.86 -10.04
CA LEU A 97 9.26 13.91 -10.85
C LEU A 97 10.03 15.22 -10.66
N THR A 98 10.62 15.75 -11.73
CA THR A 98 11.34 17.03 -11.70
C THR A 98 10.47 18.20 -12.13
N ASN A 99 9.42 17.95 -12.90
CA ASN A 99 8.44 18.97 -13.28
C ASN A 99 7.06 18.33 -13.45
N ILE A 100 6.09 18.80 -12.66
CA ILE A 100 4.72 18.30 -12.64
C ILE A 100 3.90 18.71 -13.86
N GLU A 101 4.18 19.88 -14.45
CA GLU A 101 3.45 20.38 -15.62
C GLU A 101 3.86 19.64 -16.89
N THR A 102 5.14 19.31 -17.03
CA THR A 102 5.66 18.58 -18.19
C THR A 102 5.67 17.06 -17.98
N GLY A 103 5.57 16.61 -16.73
CA GLY A 103 5.72 15.20 -16.36
C GLY A 103 7.16 14.68 -16.51
N GLU A 104 8.15 15.57 -16.62
CA GLU A 104 9.56 15.20 -16.73
C GLU A 104 10.07 14.65 -15.41
N GLY A 105 10.96 13.66 -15.49
CA GLY A 105 11.57 13.04 -14.32
C GLY A 105 12.64 12.02 -14.69
N ASN A 106 13.16 11.34 -13.68
CA ASN A 106 14.12 10.25 -13.87
C ASN A 106 13.83 9.07 -12.93
N TRP A 107 14.27 7.90 -13.37
CA TRP A 107 14.17 6.68 -12.59
C TRP A 107 15.48 6.37 -11.86
N THR A 108 15.35 5.86 -10.65
CA THR A 108 16.41 5.18 -9.91
C THR A 108 15.98 3.74 -9.63
N LEU A 109 16.98 2.85 -9.51
CA LEU A 109 16.79 1.43 -9.22
C LEU A 109 17.84 1.02 -8.18
N ASP A 110 17.40 0.44 -7.09
CA ASP A 110 18.25 -0.36 -6.21
C ASP A 110 17.80 -1.83 -6.32
N PRO A 111 18.61 -2.70 -6.97
CA PRO A 111 18.23 -4.08 -7.24
C PRO A 111 18.19 -4.95 -5.99
N ASP A 112 18.88 -4.54 -4.90
CA ASP A 112 19.09 -5.32 -3.68
C ASP A 112 18.45 -4.65 -2.46
N PHE A 113 17.39 -3.86 -2.68
CA PHE A 113 16.77 -3.08 -1.62
C PHE A 113 16.30 -3.95 -0.44
N MET A 114 15.56 -5.04 -0.66
CA MET A 114 15.11 -5.89 0.45
C MET A 114 16.21 -6.78 1.05
N GLY A 115 17.32 -6.97 0.32
CA GLY A 115 18.47 -7.77 0.71
C GLY A 115 19.24 -8.25 -0.53
N THR A 116 20.23 -9.11 -0.34
CA THR A 116 21.10 -9.59 -1.44
C THR A 116 20.85 -11.05 -1.81
N ASN A 117 19.95 -11.76 -1.12
CA ASN A 117 19.70 -13.17 -1.34
C ASN A 117 18.36 -13.39 -2.07
N PRO A 118 18.20 -14.49 -2.83
CA PRO A 118 16.92 -14.88 -3.43
C PRO A 118 15.75 -14.99 -2.45
N GLN A 119 16.03 -15.26 -1.17
CA GLN A 119 15.00 -15.32 -0.12
C GLN A 119 14.46 -13.95 0.32
N ASP A 120 15.11 -12.86 -0.13
CA ASP A 120 14.66 -11.49 0.11
C ASP A 120 13.70 -11.00 -0.99
N ASP A 121 13.57 -11.75 -2.10
CA ASP A 121 12.65 -11.43 -3.19
C ASP A 121 11.20 -11.50 -2.73
N ARG A 122 10.36 -10.57 -3.20
CA ARG A 122 8.93 -10.60 -2.90
C ARG A 122 8.09 -10.29 -4.14
N THR A 123 7.01 -11.03 -4.29
CA THR A 123 5.88 -10.74 -5.17
C THR A 123 4.56 -10.90 -4.40
N MET A 124 3.50 -10.24 -4.86
CA MET A 124 2.15 -10.23 -4.26
C MET A 124 2.09 -9.62 -2.85
N GLN A 125 3.13 -8.90 -2.43
CA GLN A 125 3.16 -8.14 -1.18
C GLN A 125 2.29 -6.90 -1.25
N TYR A 126 2.02 -6.33 -0.07
CA TYR A 126 1.55 -4.97 0.12
C TYR A 126 2.64 -4.14 0.80
N ALA A 127 2.82 -2.89 0.35
CA ALA A 127 3.55 -1.86 1.07
C ALA A 127 2.57 -0.80 1.60
N ILE A 128 2.42 -0.72 2.93
CA ILE A 128 1.41 0.12 3.58
C ILE A 128 2.09 1.29 4.29
N ILE A 129 1.72 2.54 3.94
CA ILE A 129 2.15 3.72 4.70
C ILE A 129 1.39 3.77 6.01
N LEU A 130 2.13 3.86 7.11
CA LEU A 130 1.58 4.01 8.45
C LEU A 130 1.50 5.49 8.86
N PRO A 131 0.68 5.84 9.88
CA PRO A 131 0.58 7.22 10.37
C PRO A 131 1.92 7.84 10.79
N THR A 132 2.88 7.01 11.17
CA THR A 132 4.23 7.39 11.60
C THR A 132 5.21 7.64 10.44
N ARG A 133 4.75 7.62 9.18
CA ARG A 133 5.57 7.64 7.94
C ARG A 133 6.42 6.39 7.69
N GLN A 134 6.32 5.39 8.58
CA GLN A 134 6.93 4.08 8.34
C GLN A 134 6.16 3.36 7.24
N ILE A 135 6.85 2.47 6.52
CA ILE A 135 6.23 1.61 5.50
C ILE A 135 6.26 0.17 6.00
N LEU A 136 5.12 -0.50 6.04
CA LEU A 136 5.03 -1.91 6.37
C LEU A 136 4.94 -2.74 5.08
N ILE A 137 5.97 -3.54 4.81
CA ILE A 137 5.93 -4.57 3.78
C ILE A 137 5.33 -5.82 4.41
N ILE A 138 4.22 -6.30 3.87
CA ILE A 138 3.48 -7.44 4.43
C ILE A 138 2.94 -8.34 3.32
N ASN A 139 2.67 -9.60 3.65
CA ASN A 139 2.21 -10.63 2.72
C ASN A 139 3.23 -10.90 1.61
N GLY A 140 2.80 -11.69 0.62
CA GLY A 140 3.59 -12.06 -0.54
C GLY A 140 4.39 -13.35 -0.36
N GLY A 141 5.12 -13.69 -1.41
CA GLY A 141 6.00 -14.86 -1.48
C GLY A 141 7.24 -14.57 -2.30
N ASN A 142 8.22 -15.47 -2.23
CA ASN A 142 9.43 -15.37 -3.02
C ASN A 142 9.21 -15.70 -4.51
N TYR A 143 8.16 -16.48 -4.81
CA TYR A 143 7.86 -16.96 -6.15
C TYR A 143 6.40 -16.70 -6.52
N ASP A 144 6.09 -16.82 -7.81
CA ASP A 144 4.71 -16.76 -8.28
C ASP A 144 3.89 -17.90 -7.65
N PHE A 145 2.97 -17.52 -6.77
CA PHE A 145 2.04 -18.40 -6.04
C PHE A 145 2.66 -19.41 -5.06
N TYR A 146 3.94 -19.34 -4.67
CA TYR A 146 4.47 -20.19 -3.59
C TYR A 146 5.65 -19.54 -2.86
N GLY A 147 6.18 -20.22 -1.84
CA GLY A 147 7.24 -19.66 -0.99
C GLY A 147 6.72 -18.48 -0.16
N GLY A 148 5.60 -18.66 0.53
CA GLY A 148 4.95 -17.61 1.31
C GLY A 148 5.89 -17.03 2.37
N VAL A 149 6.02 -15.71 2.38
CA VAL A 149 6.86 -14.98 3.33
C VAL A 149 6.00 -14.55 4.51
N LEU A 150 6.21 -15.18 5.67
CA LEU A 150 5.35 -14.97 6.85
C LEU A 150 5.72 -13.75 7.69
N PHE A 151 6.94 -13.22 7.57
CA PHE A 151 7.36 -12.07 8.36
C PHE A 151 7.16 -10.76 7.59
N PRO A 152 6.45 -9.79 8.17
CA PRO A 152 6.47 -8.42 7.67
C PRO A 152 7.85 -7.77 7.87
N ILE A 153 8.16 -6.76 7.05
CA ILE A 153 9.33 -5.89 7.23
C ILE A 153 8.82 -4.47 7.46
N LEU A 154 9.21 -3.88 8.59
CA LEU A 154 8.95 -2.47 8.89
C LEU A 154 10.12 -1.63 8.41
N LEU A 155 9.85 -0.67 7.52
CA LEU A 155 10.79 0.32 7.05
C LEU A 155 10.65 1.60 7.87
N THR A 156 11.68 1.92 8.65
CA THR A 156 11.74 3.13 9.47
C THR A 156 12.63 4.18 8.81
N PRO A 157 12.09 5.35 8.43
CA PRO A 157 12.88 6.35 7.72
C PRO A 157 13.93 7.00 8.63
N ARG A 158 15.12 7.25 8.07
CA ARG A 158 16.20 7.99 8.73
C ARG A 158 16.48 9.27 7.97
N PHE A 159 16.70 10.33 8.72
CA PHE A 159 16.94 11.68 8.21
C PHE A 159 18.24 12.24 8.77
N ASP A 160 18.90 13.10 8.01
CA ASP A 160 20.02 13.88 8.52
C ASP A 160 19.56 15.04 9.43
N ALA A 161 20.52 15.80 9.98
CA ALA A 161 20.23 16.94 10.85
C ALA A 161 19.44 18.07 10.16
N LYS A 162 19.38 18.09 8.82
CA LYS A 162 18.64 19.06 8.01
C LYS A 162 17.28 18.53 7.57
N GLY A 163 16.90 17.31 7.96
CA GLY A 163 15.65 16.67 7.59
C GLY A 163 15.65 16.02 6.20
N LYS A 164 16.80 15.89 5.54
CA LYS A 164 16.91 15.16 4.28
C LYS A 164 16.84 13.66 4.53
N PHE A 165 16.01 12.94 3.77
CA PHE A 165 15.94 11.49 3.83
C PHE A 165 17.29 10.87 3.46
N LEU A 166 17.70 9.87 4.24
CA LEU A 166 18.95 9.14 4.05
C LEU A 166 18.68 7.71 3.57
N LYS A 167 17.89 6.96 4.34
CA LYS A 167 17.62 5.53 4.10
C LYS A 167 16.45 5.06 4.95
N TYR A 168 16.01 3.83 4.69
CA TYR A 168 15.19 3.06 5.60
C TYR A 168 16.06 2.10 6.43
N ASP A 169 15.88 2.12 7.75
CA ASP A 169 16.26 1.00 8.60
C ASP A 169 15.16 -0.07 8.49
N LYS A 170 15.55 -1.33 8.27
CA LYS A 170 14.62 -2.44 8.03
C LYS A 170 14.60 -3.36 9.23
N GLU A 171 13.41 -3.70 9.72
CA GLU A 171 13.24 -4.59 10.86
C GLU A 171 12.21 -5.67 10.54
N ARG A 172 12.55 -6.94 10.81
CA ARG A 172 11.57 -8.03 10.72
C ARG A 172 10.61 -7.95 11.90
N MET A 173 9.33 -8.03 11.58
CA MET A 173 8.26 -8.03 12.58
C MET A 173 7.84 -9.47 12.95
N ALA A 174 6.95 -9.59 13.92
CA ALA A 174 6.33 -10.86 14.30
C ALA A 174 5.72 -11.57 13.09
N THR A 175 5.91 -12.90 13.01
CA THR A 175 5.45 -13.73 11.90
C THR A 175 3.93 -13.86 11.90
N ALA A 176 3.32 -13.77 10.72
CA ALA A 176 1.94 -14.14 10.48
C ALA A 176 1.72 -15.64 10.72
N VAL A 177 0.47 -16.00 10.97
CA VAL A 177 0.05 -17.40 11.14
C VAL A 177 -0.14 -18.04 9.78
N GLU A 178 -0.69 -17.29 8.82
CA GLU A 178 -1.05 -17.79 7.50
C GLU A 178 -0.19 -17.19 6.38
N PRO A 179 0.18 -17.98 5.36
CA PRO A 179 0.78 -17.45 4.15
C PRO A 179 -0.27 -16.71 3.31
N ARG A 180 0.11 -15.51 2.83
CA ARG A 180 -0.78 -14.60 2.09
C ARG A 180 -0.21 -14.32 0.70
N LEU A 181 -0.54 -15.19 -0.26
CA LEU A 181 -0.09 -15.12 -1.67
C LEU A 181 -1.16 -14.44 -2.54
N TYR A 182 -1.29 -14.78 -3.82
CA TYR A 182 -2.25 -14.17 -4.76
C TYR A 182 -3.67 -14.05 -4.19
N HIS A 183 -4.42 -13.01 -4.55
CA HIS A 183 -5.72 -12.67 -3.94
C HIS A 183 -5.69 -12.35 -2.43
N ASN A 184 -4.52 -12.11 -1.83
CA ASN A 184 -4.47 -11.54 -0.49
C ASN A 184 -4.84 -10.05 -0.48
N THR A 185 -5.09 -9.53 0.71
CA THR A 185 -5.34 -8.12 0.96
C THR A 185 -4.76 -7.70 2.31
N ALA A 186 -4.22 -6.49 2.40
CA ALA A 186 -3.89 -5.84 3.65
C ALA A 186 -4.23 -4.33 3.63
N ILE A 187 -4.91 -3.84 4.67
CA ILE A 187 -5.33 -2.43 4.79
C ILE A 187 -5.06 -1.85 6.17
N LEU A 188 -4.66 -0.58 6.21
CA LEU A 188 -4.63 0.22 7.43
C LEU A 188 -6.05 0.53 7.89
N LEU A 189 -6.36 0.23 9.15
CA LEU A 189 -7.62 0.55 9.80
C LEU A 189 -7.54 1.87 10.54
N ALA A 190 -8.71 2.48 10.80
CA ALA A 190 -8.86 3.73 11.53
C ALA A 190 -8.27 3.72 12.95
N ASP A 191 -8.11 2.56 13.59
CA ASP A 191 -7.47 2.48 14.90
C ASP A 191 -5.94 2.31 14.83
N GLY A 192 -5.38 2.28 13.62
CA GLY A 192 -3.96 2.09 13.32
C GLY A 192 -3.52 0.63 13.22
N ARG A 193 -4.40 -0.36 13.39
CA ARG A 193 -4.05 -1.77 13.11
C ARG A 193 -4.09 -2.03 11.61
N ILE A 194 -3.49 -3.13 11.20
CA ILE A 194 -3.58 -3.61 9.81
C ILE A 194 -4.49 -4.83 9.78
N TRP A 195 -5.56 -4.78 8.99
CA TRP A 195 -6.38 -5.96 8.70
C TRP A 195 -5.79 -6.68 7.50
N ILE A 196 -5.71 -8.01 7.60
CA ILE A 196 -5.11 -8.89 6.61
C ILE A 196 -6.08 -10.02 6.36
N SER A 197 -6.31 -10.38 5.09
CA SER A 197 -7.19 -11.50 4.73
C SER A 197 -6.91 -11.99 3.31
N GLY A 198 -7.60 -13.05 2.91
CA GLY A 198 -7.49 -13.65 1.59
C GLY A 198 -6.15 -14.34 1.39
N GLY A 199 -5.88 -14.68 0.13
CA GLY A 199 -4.65 -15.35 -0.27
C GLY A 199 -4.93 -16.78 -0.69
N ASN A 200 -4.47 -17.14 -1.89
CA ASN A 200 -4.49 -18.49 -2.38
C ASN A 200 -3.39 -19.30 -1.69
N ALA A 201 -3.72 -19.90 -0.56
CA ALA A 201 -2.78 -20.55 0.35
C ALA A 201 -2.50 -22.02 -0.02
N GLY A 202 -3.29 -22.63 -0.91
CA GLY A 202 -3.09 -24.04 -1.29
C GLY A 202 -1.69 -24.35 -1.79
N ARG A 203 -1.08 -23.38 -2.48
CA ARG A 203 0.28 -23.48 -3.02
C ARG A 203 1.38 -23.02 -2.05
N ALA A 204 1.01 -22.46 -0.90
CA ALA A 204 1.97 -22.16 0.16
C ALA A 204 2.47 -23.42 0.89
N THR A 205 1.79 -24.56 0.71
CA THR A 205 2.24 -25.86 1.20
C THR A 205 3.48 -26.38 0.48
N VAL A 206 3.79 -25.83 -0.71
CA VAL A 206 5.02 -26.13 -1.42
C VAL A 206 6.19 -25.57 -0.62
N ARG A 207 6.92 -26.48 0.03
CA ARG A 207 8.17 -26.14 0.70
C ARG A 207 9.25 -25.85 -0.33
N THR A 208 9.97 -24.76 -0.12
CA THR A 208 11.14 -24.36 -0.90
C THR A 208 12.41 -25.05 -0.41
N GLU A 209 12.32 -26.19 0.29
CA GLU A 209 13.47 -26.91 0.81
C GLU A 209 13.69 -28.26 0.10
N PRO A 210 14.87 -28.50 -0.49
CA PRO A 210 15.99 -27.54 -0.64
C PRO A 210 15.63 -26.38 -1.58
N ILE A 211 16.29 -25.22 -1.40
CA ILE A 211 16.08 -24.04 -2.23
C ILE A 211 16.16 -24.48 -3.69
N PRO A 212 15.12 -24.24 -4.51
CA PRO A 212 15.13 -24.71 -5.88
C PRO A 212 16.34 -24.15 -6.64
N VAL A 213 17.10 -25.01 -7.29
CA VAL A 213 18.23 -24.58 -8.13
C VAL A 213 17.66 -23.85 -9.34
N MET A 214 17.99 -22.56 -9.48
CA MET A 214 17.64 -21.79 -10.66
C MET A 214 18.45 -22.32 -11.85
N ASP A 215 17.73 -22.86 -12.84
CA ASP A 215 18.32 -23.21 -14.14
C ASP A 215 18.20 -22.01 -15.07
N SER A 216 19.31 -21.29 -15.25
CA SER A 216 19.37 -20.11 -16.11
C SER A 216 19.16 -20.40 -17.60
N THR A 217 19.09 -21.66 -18.01
CA THR A 217 18.80 -22.06 -19.39
C THR A 217 17.29 -22.21 -19.66
N LEU A 218 16.48 -22.20 -18.60
CA LEU A 218 15.02 -22.32 -18.67
C LEU A 218 14.36 -20.95 -18.48
N ASN A 219 13.51 -20.53 -19.43
CA ASN A 219 12.66 -19.34 -19.29
C ASN A 219 11.43 -19.62 -18.39
N ARG A 220 11.63 -20.20 -17.21
CA ARG A 220 10.55 -20.49 -16.23
C ARG A 220 11.09 -20.51 -14.81
N GLN A 221 10.22 -20.28 -13.83
CA GLN A 221 10.57 -20.51 -12.43
C GLN A 221 10.96 -21.98 -12.17
N PRO A 222 11.76 -22.23 -11.12
CA PRO A 222 11.97 -23.58 -10.63
C PRO A 222 10.63 -24.26 -10.34
N LEU A 223 10.52 -25.52 -10.75
CA LEU A 223 9.29 -26.26 -10.54
C LEU A 223 9.16 -26.61 -9.05
N PRO A 224 7.99 -26.38 -8.43
CA PRO A 224 7.74 -26.85 -7.08
C PRO A 224 7.82 -28.39 -7.04
N ASN A 225 8.17 -28.99 -5.89
CA ASN A 225 8.04 -30.44 -5.70
C ASN A 225 6.57 -30.77 -5.37
N PRO A 226 5.79 -31.33 -6.31
CA PRO A 226 4.35 -31.48 -6.13
C PRO A 226 4.01 -32.72 -5.27
N ASP A 227 4.98 -33.61 -5.01
CA ASP A 227 4.81 -34.76 -4.08
C ASP A 227 4.68 -34.32 -2.61
N LEU A 228 5.07 -33.08 -2.31
CA LEU A 228 4.94 -32.47 -0.99
C LEU A 228 3.61 -31.73 -0.79
N VAL A 229 2.76 -31.70 -1.80
CA VAL A 229 1.45 -31.03 -1.76
C VAL A 229 0.37 -32.07 -1.48
N ASP A 230 -0.11 -32.09 -0.24
CA ASP A 230 -1.29 -32.84 0.19
C ASP A 230 -2.18 -31.89 0.99
N LEU A 231 -3.35 -31.56 0.46
CA LEU A 231 -4.22 -30.54 1.04
C LEU A 231 -5.70 -30.91 0.87
N ASP A 232 -6.37 -31.13 2.00
CA ASP A 232 -7.82 -31.25 2.07
C ASP A 232 -8.46 -29.87 2.26
N VAL A 233 -9.37 -29.48 1.37
CA VAL A 233 -10.08 -28.19 1.43
C VAL A 233 -11.47 -28.38 2.01
N PHE A 234 -11.72 -27.77 3.17
CA PHE A 234 -13.00 -27.82 3.87
C PHE A 234 -13.66 -26.44 3.94
N PHE A 235 -14.98 -26.38 3.81
CA PHE A 235 -15.76 -25.22 4.28
C PHE A 235 -16.32 -25.49 5.67
N TYR A 236 -16.47 -24.43 6.47
CA TYR A 236 -16.78 -24.50 7.90
C TYR A 236 -18.12 -25.18 8.27
N THR A 237 -18.94 -25.64 7.31
CA THR A 237 -20.22 -26.31 7.59
C THR A 237 -20.62 -27.45 6.64
N ASP A 238 -20.02 -27.60 5.46
CA ASP A 238 -20.64 -28.36 4.35
C ASP A 238 -19.78 -29.53 3.82
N GLY A 239 -18.72 -29.90 4.55
CA GLY A 239 -17.79 -30.97 4.13
C GLY A 239 -16.70 -30.48 3.16
N ALA A 240 -16.03 -31.43 2.49
CA ALA A 240 -14.93 -31.12 1.57
C ALA A 240 -15.48 -30.52 0.26
N MET A 241 -15.07 -29.31 -0.11
CA MET A 241 -15.49 -28.68 -1.37
C MET A 241 -14.64 -29.12 -2.57
N ALA A 242 -13.35 -29.35 -2.34
CA ALA A 242 -12.45 -29.84 -3.35
C ALA A 242 -11.40 -30.72 -2.69
N LYS A 243 -11.04 -31.82 -3.36
CA LYS A 243 -9.86 -32.59 -3.03
C LYS A 243 -8.81 -32.25 -4.07
N GLN A 244 -7.69 -31.68 -3.64
CA GLN A 244 -6.54 -31.56 -4.52
C GLN A 244 -5.87 -32.94 -4.58
N GLU A 245 -5.84 -33.55 -5.77
CA GLU A 245 -5.09 -34.78 -5.95
C GLU A 245 -3.61 -34.51 -5.68
N LYS A 246 -2.94 -35.44 -4.98
CA LYS A 246 -1.49 -35.39 -4.78
C LYS A 246 -0.81 -35.18 -6.13
N GLY A 247 -0.03 -34.10 -6.25
CA GLY A 247 0.65 -33.74 -7.49
C GLY A 247 -0.05 -32.67 -8.36
N SER A 248 -1.32 -32.34 -8.10
CA SER A 248 -2.07 -31.29 -8.81
C SER A 248 -1.76 -29.90 -8.25
N ASN A 249 -1.83 -28.84 -9.07
CA ASN A 249 -1.57 -27.43 -8.68
C ASN A 249 -2.63 -26.43 -9.19
N VAL A 250 -3.73 -26.93 -9.76
CA VAL A 250 -4.73 -26.09 -10.47
C VAL A 250 -5.88 -25.62 -9.58
N THR A 251 -6.05 -26.20 -8.39
CA THR A 251 -7.13 -25.81 -7.47
C THR A 251 -6.76 -24.52 -6.73
N PRO A 252 -7.46 -23.39 -6.95
CA PRO A 252 -7.30 -22.23 -6.09
C PRO A 252 -7.88 -22.56 -4.71
N VAL A 253 -7.09 -22.37 -3.65
CA VAL A 253 -7.54 -22.56 -2.27
C VAL A 253 -7.46 -21.23 -1.56
N GLU A 254 -8.61 -20.55 -1.51
CA GLU A 254 -8.72 -19.25 -0.88
C GLU A 254 -8.65 -19.37 0.65
N ASN A 255 -7.87 -18.48 1.25
CA ASN A 255 -7.78 -18.35 2.69
C ASN A 255 -8.85 -17.37 3.20
N TRP A 256 -9.91 -17.90 3.79
CA TRP A 256 -11.04 -17.15 4.32
C TRP A 256 -10.83 -16.63 5.74
N THR A 257 -9.65 -16.86 6.33
CA THR A 257 -9.32 -16.32 7.65
C THR A 257 -8.80 -14.89 7.52
N ALA A 258 -9.00 -14.12 8.59
CA ALA A 258 -8.44 -12.79 8.73
C ALA A 258 -7.52 -12.71 9.95
N GLU A 259 -6.50 -11.86 9.85
CA GLU A 259 -5.54 -11.55 10.90
C GLU A 259 -5.46 -10.04 11.10
N PHE A 260 -5.08 -9.63 12.31
CA PHE A 260 -4.73 -8.24 12.61
C PHE A 260 -3.26 -8.16 12.97
N PHE A 261 -2.52 -7.34 12.24
CA PHE A 261 -1.17 -6.96 12.63
C PHE A 261 -1.23 -5.69 13.48
N TYR A 262 -0.51 -5.71 14.61
CA TYR A 262 -0.40 -4.61 15.56
C TYR A 262 1.00 -4.00 15.42
N PRO A 263 1.15 -2.83 14.75
CA PRO A 263 2.46 -2.22 14.58
C PRO A 263 3.09 -1.83 15.93
N PRO A 264 4.44 -1.74 16.02
CA PRO A 264 5.13 -1.47 17.27
C PRO A 264 4.64 -0.22 18.03
N TYR A 265 4.18 0.80 17.30
CA TYR A 265 3.65 2.03 17.92
C TYR A 265 2.43 1.81 18.82
N MET A 266 1.72 0.69 18.68
CA MET A 266 0.56 0.35 19.53
C MET A 266 0.99 0.08 20.97
N PHE A 267 2.20 -0.44 21.16
CA PHE A 267 2.74 -0.88 22.44
C PHE A 267 3.54 0.22 23.15
N ILE A 268 3.70 1.39 22.52
CA ILE A 268 4.34 2.54 23.15
C ILE A 268 3.45 3.04 24.28
N ASP A 269 4.04 3.30 25.45
CA ASP A 269 3.36 3.96 26.58
C ASP A 269 2.13 3.22 27.13
N GLY A 270 2.15 1.88 27.08
CA GLY A 270 1.07 1.03 27.60
C GLY A 270 -0.27 1.28 26.90
N ASP A 271 -1.35 1.34 27.68
CA ASP A 271 -2.72 1.48 27.15
C ASP A 271 -3.08 2.92 26.74
N ARG A 272 -2.22 3.91 27.00
CA ARG A 272 -2.51 5.31 26.64
C ARG A 272 -2.59 5.43 25.12
N GLN A 273 -3.66 6.00 24.58
CA GLN A 273 -3.74 6.36 23.16
C GLN A 273 -4.26 7.80 23.04
N PRO A 274 -3.61 8.67 22.26
CA PRO A 274 -4.16 9.99 22.02
C PRO A 274 -5.47 9.89 21.24
N ALA A 275 -6.34 10.89 21.38
CA ALA A 275 -7.60 10.96 20.66
C ALA A 275 -7.86 12.38 20.14
N ILE A 276 -8.46 12.46 18.96
CA ILE A 276 -8.99 13.71 18.40
C ILE A 276 -10.47 13.77 18.79
N ASN A 277 -10.81 14.69 19.68
CA ASN A 277 -12.15 14.78 20.27
C ASN A 277 -13.08 15.73 19.51
N GLY A 278 -12.52 16.58 18.65
CA GLY A 278 -13.28 17.47 17.81
C GLY A 278 -12.38 18.29 16.90
N LEU A 279 -12.96 18.79 15.82
CA LEU A 279 -12.36 19.71 14.87
C LEU A 279 -13.25 20.96 14.76
N LYS A 280 -12.63 22.12 14.66
CA LYS A 280 -13.24 23.41 14.39
C LYS A 280 -12.50 24.09 13.24
N ALA A 281 -13.21 24.90 12.48
CA ALA A 281 -12.66 25.79 11.46
C ALA A 281 -13.06 27.23 11.78
N LYS A 282 -12.36 28.21 11.20
CA LYS A 282 -12.85 29.59 11.21
C LYS A 282 -14.15 29.63 10.40
N GLU A 283 -15.21 30.24 10.96
CA GLU A 283 -16.47 30.35 10.23
C GLU A 283 -16.30 31.15 8.94
N GLU A 284 -16.74 30.57 7.83
CA GLU A 284 -16.81 31.20 6.52
C GLU A 284 -18.27 31.21 6.05
N LYS A 285 -18.73 32.37 5.57
CA LYS A 285 -20.14 32.58 5.24
C LYS A 285 -20.55 31.66 4.09
N GLY A 286 -21.45 30.72 4.38
CA GLY A 286 -22.01 29.80 3.38
C GLY A 286 -21.25 28.47 3.23
N VAL A 287 -20.21 28.23 4.04
CA VAL A 287 -19.46 26.97 4.06
C VAL A 287 -19.75 26.21 5.36
N SER A 288 -20.20 24.96 5.24
CA SER A 288 -20.36 24.05 6.37
C SER A 288 -19.18 23.10 6.45
N PHE A 289 -18.33 23.26 7.48
CA PHE A 289 -17.13 22.45 7.69
C PHE A 289 -17.41 21.15 8.47
N SER A 290 -18.64 20.94 8.93
CA SER A 290 -19.01 19.72 9.64
C SER A 290 -20.47 19.37 9.41
N GLU A 291 -20.78 18.08 9.45
CA GLU A 291 -22.13 17.55 9.34
C GLU A 291 -22.25 16.31 10.21
N VAL A 292 -23.41 16.12 10.81
CA VAL A 292 -23.73 14.91 11.57
C VAL A 292 -24.46 13.94 10.65
N ILE A 293 -23.83 12.80 10.35
CA ILE A 293 -24.43 11.72 9.57
C ILE A 293 -24.60 10.52 10.50
N GLY A 294 -25.87 10.18 10.79
CA GLY A 294 -26.20 9.21 11.82
C GLY A 294 -25.81 9.71 13.22
N ASN A 295 -24.90 9.01 13.89
CA ASN A 295 -24.39 9.37 15.22
C ASN A 295 -22.92 9.84 15.21
N LYS A 296 -22.39 10.20 14.03
CA LYS A 296 -21.00 10.63 13.86
C LYS A 296 -20.93 11.99 13.20
N THR A 297 -20.01 12.82 13.68
CA THR A 297 -19.64 14.09 13.03
C THR A 297 -18.55 13.81 12.00
N TYR A 298 -18.83 14.23 10.77
CA TYR A 298 -17.88 14.28 9.67
C TYR A 298 -17.44 15.72 9.47
N TYR A 299 -16.24 15.89 8.91
CA TYR A 299 -15.64 17.21 8.70
C TYR A 299 -15.19 17.37 7.26
N LEU A 300 -15.32 18.59 6.74
CA LEU A 300 -14.84 19.00 5.42
C LEU A 300 -13.61 19.90 5.58
N LEU A 301 -12.55 19.55 4.87
CA LEU A 301 -11.31 20.30 4.77
C LEU A 301 -11.17 20.89 3.37
N HIS A 302 -10.63 22.10 3.31
CA HIS A 302 -10.27 22.85 2.09
C HIS A 302 -8.79 23.19 2.12
N SER A 303 -8.23 23.53 0.96
CA SER A 303 -6.86 23.99 0.78
C SER A 303 -6.57 25.28 1.50
N ASN A 304 -5.33 25.40 2.00
CA ASN A 304 -4.79 26.61 2.60
C ASN A 304 -5.63 27.18 3.77
N HIS A 305 -6.46 26.36 4.41
CA HIS A 305 -7.39 26.79 5.44
C HIS A 305 -6.91 26.38 6.84
N GLU A 306 -7.20 27.22 7.84
CA GLU A 306 -6.81 26.99 9.22
C GLU A 306 -7.91 26.28 10.02
N TYR A 307 -7.48 25.29 10.80
CA TYR A 307 -8.34 24.49 11.65
C TYR A 307 -7.74 24.34 13.04
N GLU A 308 -8.60 23.98 13.99
CA GLU A 308 -8.24 23.67 15.36
C GLU A 308 -8.81 22.31 15.74
N ILE A 309 -7.98 21.45 16.36
CA ILE A 309 -8.41 20.21 16.98
C ILE A 309 -8.24 20.24 18.49
N GLU A 310 -9.14 19.55 19.17
CA GLU A 310 -9.03 19.24 20.59
C GLU A 310 -8.55 17.80 20.78
N LEU A 311 -7.51 17.65 21.58
CA LEU A 311 -6.83 16.38 21.82
C LEU A 311 -7.01 15.91 23.27
N SER A 312 -6.99 14.60 23.46
CA SER A 312 -6.90 13.98 24.79
C SER A 312 -5.98 12.77 24.77
N GLY A 313 -5.75 12.14 25.93
CA GLY A 313 -4.88 10.97 26.04
C GLY A 313 -3.40 11.27 25.72
N LEU A 314 -2.99 12.53 25.90
CA LEU A 314 -1.65 13.00 25.57
C LEU A 314 -0.62 12.58 26.65
N PRO A 315 0.67 12.39 26.28
CA PRO A 315 1.71 12.14 27.29
C PRO A 315 2.00 13.42 28.10
N ARG A 316 2.74 13.28 29.20
CA ARG A 316 3.28 14.43 29.94
C ARG A 316 4.18 15.27 29.02
N ASP A 317 4.01 16.59 29.06
CA ASP A 317 4.66 17.58 28.19
C ASP A 317 4.42 17.26 26.70
N PRO A 318 3.17 17.39 26.22
CA PRO A 318 2.70 16.67 25.05
C PRO A 318 3.24 17.18 23.71
N PHE A 319 3.75 18.42 23.68
CA PHE A 319 4.17 19.07 22.46
C PHE A 319 5.67 19.35 22.46
N THR A 320 6.32 18.88 21.41
CA THR A 320 7.72 19.07 21.04
C THR A 320 7.80 19.36 19.54
N LYS A 321 8.92 19.04 18.87
CA LYS A 321 9.04 19.09 17.40
C LYS A 321 8.76 17.73 16.74
N GLU A 322 8.60 16.67 17.54
CA GLU A 322 8.46 15.30 17.05
C GLU A 322 7.01 14.89 16.76
N GLN A 323 6.00 15.59 17.30
CA GLN A 323 4.61 15.27 16.95
C GLN A 323 4.29 15.60 15.49
N SER A 324 3.24 14.96 14.97
CA SER A 324 2.71 15.27 13.65
C SER A 324 1.20 15.13 13.59
N LEU A 325 0.60 15.84 12.65
CA LEU A 325 -0.78 15.69 12.24
C LEU A 325 -0.76 15.31 10.76
N VAL A 326 -1.45 14.24 10.39
CA VAL A 326 -1.32 13.64 9.06
C VAL A 326 -2.68 13.21 8.53
N LEU A 327 -2.85 13.26 7.22
CA LEU A 327 -3.96 12.65 6.49
C LEU A 327 -3.45 11.44 5.73
N LEU A 328 -4.20 10.34 5.81
CA LEU A 328 -4.00 9.14 5.00
C LEU A 328 -5.27 8.85 4.22
N LYS A 329 -5.20 8.91 2.90
CA LYS A 329 -6.36 8.60 2.06
C LYS A 329 -6.81 7.16 2.27
N MET A 330 -8.13 6.94 2.23
CA MET A 330 -8.72 5.61 2.42
C MET A 330 -8.19 4.62 1.38
N PRO A 331 -7.78 3.41 1.79
CA PRO A 331 -7.19 2.42 0.89
C PRO A 331 -8.22 1.78 -0.05
N SER A 332 -7.78 1.39 -1.24
CA SER A 332 -8.51 0.54 -2.20
C SER A 332 -7.55 -0.49 -2.77
N VAL A 333 -7.78 -1.76 -2.48
CA VAL A 333 -6.76 -2.80 -2.60
C VAL A 333 -7.25 -3.97 -3.43
N THR A 334 -6.39 -4.45 -4.33
CA THR A 334 -6.54 -5.78 -4.94
C THR A 334 -5.24 -6.17 -5.64
N HIS A 335 -4.92 -7.46 -5.69
CA HIS A 335 -3.81 -8.01 -6.49
C HIS A 335 -2.43 -7.36 -6.20
N GLY A 336 -2.12 -7.05 -4.94
CA GLY A 336 -0.88 -6.37 -4.54
C GLY A 336 -0.86 -4.86 -4.86
N GLY A 337 -1.82 -4.39 -5.65
CA GLY A 337 -2.11 -2.99 -5.90
C GLY A 337 -2.84 -2.35 -4.72
N GLN A 338 -2.34 -1.19 -4.31
CA GLN A 338 -2.96 -0.32 -3.32
C GLN A 338 -3.21 1.04 -3.99
N TRP A 339 -4.42 1.22 -4.48
CA TRP A 339 -4.84 2.40 -5.20
C TRP A 339 -5.32 3.46 -4.21
N GLY A 340 -4.70 4.63 -4.27
CA GLY A 340 -5.14 5.78 -3.50
C GLY A 340 -4.55 5.92 -2.11
N GLN A 341 -3.55 5.13 -1.68
CA GLN A 341 -2.84 5.48 -0.46
C GLN A 341 -2.03 6.76 -0.68
N HIS A 342 -2.38 7.81 0.04
CA HIS A 342 -1.73 9.10 -0.07
C HIS A 342 -1.55 9.68 1.34
N PHE A 343 -0.31 9.94 1.71
CA PHE A 343 0.08 10.49 3.00
C PHE A 343 0.36 11.98 2.85
N ILE A 344 -0.33 12.80 3.62
CA ILE A 344 -0.18 14.26 3.61
C ILE A 344 0.16 14.69 5.03
N LYS A 345 1.27 15.42 5.19
CA LYS A 345 1.62 16.02 6.48
C LYS A 345 0.97 17.40 6.59
N LEU A 346 0.25 17.64 7.68
CA LEU A 346 -0.38 18.93 7.94
C LEU A 346 0.55 19.87 8.72
N ASN A 347 0.50 21.16 8.38
CA ASN A 347 1.36 22.18 8.98
C ASN A 347 0.81 22.59 10.36
N ILE A 348 1.47 22.17 11.44
CA ILE A 348 1.09 22.56 12.80
C ILE A 348 1.57 23.99 13.06
N LEU A 349 0.62 24.90 13.25
CA LEU A 349 0.91 26.32 13.53
C LEU A 349 1.24 26.54 15.00
N THR A 350 0.40 25.98 15.89
CA THR A 350 0.58 26.10 17.34
C THR A 350 -0.01 24.91 18.07
N ALA A 351 0.59 24.49 19.18
CA ALA A 351 0.02 23.47 20.05
C ALA A 351 0.20 23.88 21.53
N LYS A 352 -0.89 23.92 22.30
CA LYS A 352 -0.89 24.36 23.70
C LYS A 352 -1.98 23.67 24.50
N GLY A 353 -1.62 23.13 25.68
CA GLY A 353 -2.57 22.39 26.52
C GLY A 353 -3.06 21.13 25.81
N THR A 354 -4.34 21.11 25.45
CA THR A 354 -5.00 20.04 24.70
C THR A 354 -5.34 20.45 23.27
N THR A 355 -5.06 21.68 22.87
CA THR A 355 -5.50 22.26 21.60
C THR A 355 -4.33 22.37 20.62
N LEU A 356 -4.58 22.02 19.36
CA LEU A 356 -3.63 22.13 18.26
C LEU A 356 -4.28 22.86 17.09
N ARG A 357 -3.63 23.92 16.60
CA ARG A 357 -4.02 24.61 15.36
C ARG A 357 -3.10 24.22 14.22
N PHE A 358 -3.67 24.02 13.05
CA PHE A 358 -2.95 23.62 11.85
C PHE A 358 -3.52 24.30 10.60
N GLN A 359 -2.73 24.30 9.54
CA GLN A 359 -3.14 24.71 8.21
C GLN A 359 -3.04 23.51 7.26
N THR A 360 -4.06 23.32 6.43
CA THR A 360 -3.99 22.41 5.28
C THR A 360 -3.08 23.00 4.19
N PRO A 361 -2.37 22.17 3.42
CA PRO A 361 -1.58 22.66 2.30
C PRO A 361 -2.47 23.02 1.11
N ASP A 362 -1.85 23.48 0.03
CA ASP A 362 -2.51 23.60 -1.26
C ASP A 362 -2.74 22.20 -1.87
N ALA A 363 -3.98 21.87 -2.19
CA ALA A 363 -4.34 20.56 -2.72
C ALA A 363 -3.74 20.27 -4.09
N LYS A 364 -3.52 21.29 -4.93
CA LYS A 364 -2.94 21.08 -6.25
C LYS A 364 -1.45 20.80 -6.13
N GLU A 365 -0.75 21.58 -5.30
CA GLU A 365 0.69 21.39 -5.06
C GLU A 365 1.00 20.04 -4.42
N GLU A 366 0.20 19.63 -3.43
CA GLU A 366 0.35 18.35 -2.73
C GLU A 366 -0.43 17.19 -3.36
N LEU A 367 -1.01 17.36 -4.56
CA LEU A 367 -1.75 16.31 -5.29
C LEU A 367 -2.91 15.67 -4.48
N ILE A 368 -3.58 16.44 -3.64
CA ILE A 368 -4.65 15.97 -2.76
C ILE A 368 -5.93 15.77 -3.57
N ALA A 369 -6.24 14.52 -3.89
CA ALA A 369 -7.47 14.18 -4.58
C ALA A 369 -8.69 14.34 -3.66
N PRO A 370 -9.83 14.86 -4.15
CA PRO A 370 -11.05 14.90 -3.35
C PRO A 370 -11.46 13.53 -2.79
N GLY A 371 -12.01 13.52 -1.58
CA GLY A 371 -12.58 12.31 -0.96
C GLY A 371 -12.24 12.17 0.52
N PHE A 372 -12.40 10.95 1.04
CA PHE A 372 -12.24 10.66 2.47
C PHE A 372 -10.81 10.26 2.85
N TYR A 373 -10.39 10.76 4.00
CA TYR A 373 -9.08 10.57 4.61
C TYR A 373 -9.23 10.20 6.09
N MET A 374 -8.30 9.40 6.57
CA MET A 374 -8.05 9.17 7.99
C MET A 374 -7.08 10.24 8.50
N MET A 375 -7.55 11.11 9.40
CA MET A 375 -6.71 12.09 10.08
C MET A 375 -6.16 11.51 11.38
N TYR A 376 -4.83 11.43 11.50
CA TYR A 376 -4.14 10.96 12.70
C TYR A 376 -3.34 12.08 13.35
N TYR A 377 -3.40 12.16 14.68
CA TYR A 377 -2.38 12.82 15.47
C TYR A 377 -1.38 11.78 15.96
N VAL A 378 -0.10 11.97 15.68
CA VAL A 378 0.99 11.14 16.20
C VAL A 378 1.71 11.95 17.26
N ASP A 379 1.71 11.46 18.50
CA ASP A 379 2.35 12.17 19.61
C ASP A 379 3.89 12.12 19.53
N LYS A 380 4.56 12.88 20.39
CA LYS A 380 6.03 12.94 20.44
C LYS A 380 6.73 11.60 20.70
N LYS A 381 6.03 10.61 21.27
CA LYS A 381 6.58 9.26 21.50
C LYS A 381 6.41 8.37 20.27
N GLY A 382 5.70 8.83 19.24
CA GLY A 382 5.42 8.09 18.02
C GLY A 382 4.12 7.28 18.08
N LYS A 383 3.25 7.49 19.07
CA LYS A 383 1.98 6.77 19.18
C LYS A 383 0.86 7.52 18.42
N PRO A 384 0.22 6.90 17.42
CA PRO A 384 -0.89 7.51 16.71
C PRO A 384 -2.19 7.45 17.52
N SER A 385 -3.05 8.42 17.29
CA SER A 385 -4.43 8.40 17.75
C SER A 385 -5.25 7.35 17.00
N LYS A 386 -6.50 7.13 17.41
CA LYS A 386 -7.50 6.67 16.44
C LYS A 386 -7.72 7.79 15.42
N ALA A 387 -8.00 7.42 14.17
CA ALA A 387 -8.27 8.36 13.11
C ALA A 387 -9.61 9.07 13.32
N GLN A 388 -9.62 10.38 13.08
CA GLN A 388 -10.83 11.11 12.76
C GLN A 388 -11.05 11.04 11.25
N MET A 389 -12.22 10.59 10.81
CA MET A 389 -12.57 10.61 9.38
C MET A 389 -12.88 12.05 8.95
N VAL A 390 -12.25 12.48 7.86
CA VAL A 390 -12.43 13.81 7.25
C VAL A 390 -12.58 13.66 5.74
N ARG A 391 -13.32 14.57 5.10
CA ARG A 391 -13.36 14.74 3.65
C ARG A 391 -12.46 15.93 3.29
N PHE A 392 -11.61 15.79 2.29
CA PHE A 392 -10.90 16.92 1.69
C PHE A 392 -11.53 17.19 0.33
N ASP A 393 -12.00 18.41 0.08
CA ASP A 393 -12.61 18.80 -1.21
C ASP A 393 -12.74 20.32 -1.34
N ASP A 394 -11.92 20.94 -2.20
CA ASP A 394 -11.91 22.39 -2.42
C ASP A 394 -13.16 22.96 -3.07
N GLN A 395 -13.94 22.13 -3.74
CA GLN A 395 -15.13 22.56 -4.49
C GLN A 395 -16.41 22.38 -3.68
N ALA A 396 -16.35 21.62 -2.58
CA ALA A 396 -17.51 21.36 -1.74
C ALA A 396 -17.77 22.54 -0.79
N VAL A 397 -19.01 22.99 -0.69
CA VAL A 397 -19.43 24.01 0.32
C VAL A 397 -20.11 23.39 1.55
N LYS A 398 -20.37 22.08 1.48
CA LYS A 398 -20.98 21.23 2.53
C LYS A 398 -20.55 19.78 2.31
N LEU A 399 -20.75 18.92 3.31
CA LEU A 399 -20.33 17.52 3.28
C LEU A 399 -21.06 16.66 2.26
#